data_AF-A0A961BHE8-F1
#
_entry.id   AF-A0A961BHE8-F1
#
_cell.length_a   1.000
_cell.length_b   1.000
_cell.length_c   1.000
_cell.angle_alpha   90.00
_cell.angle_beta   90.00
_cell.angle_gamma   90.00
#
_symmetry.space_group_name_H-M   'P 1'
#
loop_
_entity.id
_entity.type
_entity.pdbx_description
1 polymer ?
#
loop_
_entity_poly.entity_id
_entity_poly.type
_entity_poly.pdbx_seq_one_letter_code
_entity_poly.pdbx_strand_id
1 'polypeptide(L)'
;MKIIQTDVLVCGGGCAGLAAALSSARHGAKTLLIERAGFSGGIITTVGLPYFDGLIDKPSGRFVVKGIPLELLQQLGVAKDGAKHIDDLRPDLITKYWGSVWIPNVEEFKLLSDELILKERDQLTVLYHSMACDVEVREGRIAAVILANKDGLTRVEARQVIDCTGDGDIAHWAGCPTIQSTPLMPLTMHFRIGNVVPVKETRDAAKKVLIEAHQEGRLPNFYGPGLIFAFAKDECYVHATRVPADATDAADFTRAEIQGRKDAWTIFNEWKTKVPGFENSYYIMSGPCIGVRDTRRIVGLNVLTLDDLQQTTRHDDAIATGCWFLDIHPPETTLDKPFTGSGFQPKPYDISYRTLVPQKVSNLLVAGRCHSASSEASASSRVTATAMALGEAAGTAAALAMKSKIEVGTIDGRKVREALSQRNGGPFTDA
;
A
#
# COMPACT_ATOMS: atom_id res chain seq x y z
N MET A 1 24.62 22.20 0.18
CA MET A 1 23.66 21.10 -0.08
C MET A 1 23.52 20.95 -1.59
N LYS A 2 23.60 19.72 -2.11
CA LYS A 2 23.36 19.42 -3.54
C LYS A 2 21.92 19.81 -3.90
N ILE A 3 21.70 20.37 -5.10
CA ILE A 3 20.37 20.76 -5.58
C ILE A 3 20.01 19.91 -6.79
N ILE A 4 18.82 19.31 -6.78
CA ILE A 4 18.24 18.57 -7.90
C ILE A 4 16.98 19.30 -8.35
N GLN A 5 16.81 19.47 -9.66
CA GLN A 5 15.61 20.04 -10.26
C GLN A 5 14.88 18.99 -11.07
N THR A 6 13.56 18.92 -10.93
CA THR A 6 12.71 17.95 -11.63
C THR A 6 11.34 18.57 -11.93
N ASP A 7 10.60 18.00 -12.89
CA ASP A 7 9.21 18.42 -13.11
C ASP A 7 8.33 17.87 -12.00
N VAL A 8 8.43 16.56 -11.75
CA VAL A 8 7.64 15.86 -10.75
C VAL A 8 8.57 15.18 -9.76
N LEU A 9 8.30 15.36 -8.46
CA LEU A 9 8.93 14.60 -7.37
C LEU A 9 7.89 13.68 -6.74
N VAL A 10 8.18 12.39 -6.71
CA VAL A 10 7.40 11.38 -5.99
C VAL A 10 8.15 10.98 -4.72
N CYS A 11 7.53 11.20 -3.57
CA CYS A 11 8.12 10.89 -2.26
C CYS A 11 7.61 9.55 -1.74
N GLY A 12 8.45 8.52 -1.73
CA GLY A 12 8.10 7.15 -1.35
C GLY A 12 7.84 6.29 -2.58
N GLY A 13 8.57 5.17 -2.70
CA GLY A 13 8.51 4.16 -3.75
C GLY A 13 7.67 2.94 -3.37
N GLY A 14 6.68 3.12 -2.49
CA GLY A 14 5.67 2.10 -2.20
C GLY A 14 4.76 1.79 -3.40
N CYS A 15 3.71 1.00 -3.19
CA CYS A 15 2.75 0.64 -4.24
C CYS A 15 2.22 1.87 -5.01
N ALA A 16 1.74 2.89 -4.29
CA ALA A 16 1.26 4.14 -4.90
C ALA A 16 2.39 4.92 -5.60
N GLY A 17 3.55 5.02 -4.95
CA GLY A 17 4.67 5.79 -5.47
C GLY A 17 5.28 5.25 -6.75
N LEU A 18 5.45 3.93 -6.84
CA LEU A 18 5.90 3.26 -8.06
C LEU A 18 4.92 3.55 -9.22
N ALA A 19 3.63 3.38 -8.99
CA ALA A 19 2.60 3.66 -10.01
C ALA A 19 2.56 5.15 -10.40
N ALA A 20 2.71 6.06 -9.44
CA ALA A 20 2.78 7.50 -9.70
C ALA A 20 3.99 7.88 -10.55
N ALA A 21 5.17 7.34 -10.21
CA ALA A 21 6.40 7.62 -10.92
C ALA A 21 6.37 7.11 -12.37
N LEU A 22 5.96 5.86 -12.58
CA LEU A 22 5.79 5.27 -13.90
C LEU A 22 4.76 6.05 -14.73
N SER A 23 3.60 6.34 -14.15
CA SER A 23 2.54 7.07 -14.83
C SER A 23 2.97 8.48 -15.25
N SER A 24 3.65 9.22 -14.36
CA SER A 24 4.12 10.58 -14.66
C SER A 24 5.18 10.60 -15.77
N ALA A 25 6.17 9.71 -15.68
CA ALA A 25 7.22 9.56 -16.68
C ALA A 25 6.66 9.18 -18.06
N ARG A 26 5.73 8.22 -18.09
CA ARG A 26 5.07 7.79 -19.34
C ARG A 26 4.21 8.87 -19.98
N HIS A 27 3.75 9.86 -19.21
CA HIS A 27 3.07 11.06 -19.72
C HIS A 27 4.05 12.20 -20.08
N GLY A 28 5.35 11.95 -20.00
CA GLY A 28 6.41 12.82 -20.53
C GLY A 28 7.00 13.81 -19.53
N ALA A 29 6.67 13.71 -18.24
CA ALA A 29 7.27 14.57 -17.22
C ALA A 29 8.62 14.02 -16.75
N LYS A 30 9.63 14.89 -16.56
CA LYS A 30 10.87 14.50 -15.89
C LYS A 30 10.56 14.24 -14.42
N THR A 31 10.68 12.99 -14.03
CA THR A 31 10.19 12.48 -12.76
C THR A 31 11.36 11.98 -11.93
N LEU A 32 11.42 12.42 -10.67
CA LEU A 32 12.31 11.90 -9.66
C LEU A 32 11.48 11.13 -8.64
N LEU A 33 11.77 9.84 -8.46
CA LEU A 33 11.25 9.04 -7.36
C LEU A 33 12.32 8.90 -6.28
N ILE A 34 11.95 9.16 -5.03
CA ILE A 34 12.79 8.86 -3.87
C ILE A 34 12.18 7.72 -3.05
N GLU A 35 13.02 6.87 -2.47
CA GLU A 35 12.59 5.80 -1.58
C GLU A 35 13.66 5.56 -0.50
N ARG A 36 13.22 5.37 0.75
CA ARG A 36 14.11 5.12 1.90
C ARG A 36 14.74 3.73 1.84
N ALA A 37 14.02 2.75 1.31
CA ALA A 37 14.50 1.40 1.08
C ALA A 37 15.45 1.32 -0.13
N GLY A 38 16.10 0.16 -0.28
CA GLY A 38 16.97 -0.16 -1.41
C GLY A 38 16.23 -0.65 -2.66
N PHE A 39 14.90 -0.59 -2.67
CA PHE A 39 14.02 -1.13 -3.72
C PHE A 39 12.61 -0.55 -3.60
N SER A 40 11.86 -0.57 -4.70
CA SER A 40 10.45 -0.15 -4.75
C SER A 40 9.49 -1.25 -4.27
N GLY A 41 8.21 -0.92 -4.09
CA GLY A 41 7.10 -1.86 -3.84
C GLY A 41 6.49 -1.78 -2.44
N GLY A 42 7.11 -1.08 -1.49
CA GLY A 42 6.52 -0.78 -0.18
C GLY A 42 6.11 -2.05 0.55
N ILE A 43 4.83 -2.17 0.94
CA ILE A 43 4.34 -3.31 1.73
C ILE A 43 4.54 -4.67 1.02
N ILE A 44 4.55 -4.71 -0.30
CA ILE A 44 4.80 -5.96 -1.04
C ILE A 44 6.23 -6.45 -0.81
N THR A 45 7.22 -5.54 -0.83
CA THR A 45 8.65 -5.89 -0.86
C THR A 45 9.34 -5.71 0.50
N THR A 46 9.09 -4.58 1.18
CA THR A 46 9.71 -4.26 2.48
C THR A 46 9.08 -4.99 3.66
N VAL A 47 7.81 -5.39 3.54
CA VAL A 47 7.10 -6.16 4.55
C VAL A 47 6.94 -7.62 4.11
N GLY A 48 6.96 -7.86 2.79
CA GLY A 48 6.85 -9.20 2.21
C GLY A 48 5.42 -9.67 2.00
N LEU A 49 4.45 -8.76 1.82
CA LEU A 49 3.06 -9.07 1.51
C LEU A 49 2.92 -9.64 0.08
N PRO A 50 2.60 -10.93 -0.11
CA PRO A 50 2.69 -11.56 -1.43
C PRO A 50 1.38 -11.47 -2.22
N TYR A 51 0.62 -10.37 -2.11
CA TYR A 51 -0.67 -10.26 -2.81
C TYR A 51 -1.14 -8.83 -3.09
N PHE A 52 -2.00 -8.76 -4.11
CA PHE A 52 -2.73 -7.59 -4.57
C PHE A 52 -4.16 -7.68 -4.05
N ASP A 53 -4.55 -6.73 -3.20
CA ASP A 53 -5.87 -6.61 -2.59
C ASP A 53 -6.64 -5.45 -3.25
N GLY A 54 -7.97 -5.59 -3.35
CA GLY A 54 -8.85 -4.56 -3.92
C GLY A 54 -8.92 -4.53 -5.45
N LEU A 55 -8.44 -5.58 -6.13
CA LEU A 55 -8.36 -5.62 -7.58
C LEU A 55 -9.70 -6.02 -8.25
N ILE A 56 -10.45 -6.91 -7.62
CA ILE A 56 -11.59 -7.63 -8.21
C ILE A 56 -12.84 -7.44 -7.35
N ASP A 57 -13.97 -7.17 -8.00
CA ASP A 57 -15.27 -7.27 -7.37
C ASP A 57 -15.68 -8.75 -7.27
N LYS A 58 -15.49 -9.36 -6.10
CA LYS A 58 -15.62 -10.82 -5.93
C LYS A 58 -16.97 -11.40 -6.38
N PRO A 59 -18.14 -10.76 -6.10
CA PRO A 59 -19.43 -11.26 -6.56
C PRO A 59 -19.58 -11.36 -8.08
N SER A 60 -19.04 -10.39 -8.83
CA SER A 60 -19.13 -10.39 -10.31
C SER A 60 -17.91 -10.99 -11.00
N GLY A 61 -16.78 -11.13 -10.30
CA GLY A 61 -15.52 -11.62 -10.82
C GLY A 61 -14.79 -10.65 -11.74
N ARG A 62 -15.31 -9.42 -11.95
CA ARG A 62 -14.70 -8.43 -12.85
C ARG A 62 -13.57 -7.65 -12.17
N PHE A 63 -12.59 -7.22 -12.95
CA PHE A 63 -11.59 -6.25 -12.48
C PHE A 63 -12.21 -4.87 -12.32
N VAL A 64 -12.11 -4.30 -11.12
CA VAL A 64 -12.48 -2.91 -10.83
C VAL A 64 -11.29 -1.99 -10.75
N VAL A 65 -10.09 -2.54 -10.54
CA VAL A 65 -8.83 -1.83 -10.65
C VAL A 65 -8.04 -2.45 -11.81
N LYS A 66 -7.66 -1.61 -12.78
CA LYS A 66 -6.89 -2.00 -13.97
C LYS A 66 -5.59 -1.20 -14.04
N GLY A 67 -5.26 -0.59 -15.18
CA GLY A 67 -4.06 0.25 -15.35
C GLY A 67 -2.76 -0.46 -14.97
N ILE A 68 -1.86 0.27 -14.34
CA ILE A 68 -0.57 -0.23 -13.85
C ILE A 68 -0.73 -1.47 -12.92
N PRO A 69 -1.66 -1.49 -11.94
CA PRO A 69 -1.85 -2.69 -11.11
C PRO A 69 -2.09 -3.98 -11.92
N LEU A 70 -2.93 -3.93 -12.96
CA LEU A 70 -3.19 -5.10 -13.81
C LEU A 70 -2.01 -5.40 -14.75
N GLU A 71 -1.35 -4.37 -15.28
CA GLU A 71 -0.11 -4.51 -16.06
C GLU A 71 0.96 -5.29 -15.28
N LEU A 72 1.15 -4.96 -14.00
CA LEU A 72 2.13 -5.66 -13.15
C LEU A 72 1.80 -7.15 -13.01
N LEU A 73 0.53 -7.49 -12.80
CA LEU A 73 0.10 -8.90 -12.73
C LEU A 73 0.25 -9.62 -14.07
N GLN A 74 0.08 -8.93 -15.19
CA GLN A 74 0.33 -9.49 -16.52
C GLN A 74 1.81 -9.79 -16.73
N GLN A 75 2.69 -8.85 -16.36
CA GLN A 75 4.14 -9.05 -16.51
C GLN A 75 4.72 -10.09 -15.55
N LEU A 76 4.07 -10.31 -14.39
CA LEU A 76 4.38 -11.44 -13.51
C LEU A 76 3.80 -12.78 -14.00
N GLY A 77 3.08 -12.82 -15.13
CA GLY A 77 2.41 -14.02 -15.62
C GLY A 77 1.27 -14.52 -14.72
N VAL A 78 0.75 -13.66 -13.85
CA VAL A 78 -0.39 -13.95 -12.97
C VAL A 78 -1.72 -13.73 -13.69
N ALA A 79 -1.77 -12.73 -14.57
CA ALA A 79 -2.92 -12.41 -15.41
C ALA A 79 -2.60 -12.59 -16.89
N LYS A 80 -3.57 -13.02 -17.70
CA LYS A 80 -3.43 -13.03 -19.17
C LYS A 80 -3.44 -11.61 -19.75
N ASP A 81 -2.85 -11.45 -20.93
CA ASP A 81 -2.99 -10.23 -21.71
C ASP A 81 -4.47 -9.93 -21.99
N GLY A 82 -4.88 -8.68 -21.74
CA GLY A 82 -6.26 -8.26 -21.92
C GLY A 82 -7.26 -8.85 -20.93
N ALA A 83 -6.81 -9.37 -19.79
CA ALA A 83 -7.66 -9.92 -18.72
C ALA A 83 -8.83 -8.99 -18.33
N LYS A 84 -10.03 -9.57 -18.23
CA LYS A 84 -11.27 -8.86 -17.87
C LYS A 84 -12.01 -9.49 -16.70
N HIS A 85 -11.76 -10.77 -16.44
CA HIS A 85 -12.42 -11.54 -15.40
C HIS A 85 -11.42 -12.31 -14.54
N ILE A 86 -11.83 -12.70 -13.34
CA ILE A 86 -11.04 -13.51 -12.40
C ILE A 86 -10.57 -14.84 -13.01
N ASP A 87 -11.30 -15.38 -13.99
CA ASP A 87 -10.92 -16.60 -14.73
C ASP A 87 -9.74 -16.40 -15.71
N ASP A 88 -9.35 -15.15 -15.95
CA ASP A 88 -8.15 -14.80 -16.71
C ASP A 88 -6.89 -14.78 -15.85
N LEU A 89 -7.03 -15.01 -14.54
CA LEU A 89 -5.91 -15.16 -13.61
C LEU A 89 -5.50 -16.62 -13.47
N ARG A 90 -4.27 -16.84 -13.02
CA ARG A 90 -3.80 -18.16 -12.57
C ARG A 90 -4.64 -18.66 -11.39
N PRO A 91 -5.40 -19.77 -11.53
CA PRO A 91 -6.35 -20.20 -10.52
C PRO A 91 -5.74 -20.55 -9.15
N ASP A 92 -4.47 -20.98 -9.14
CA ASP A 92 -3.71 -21.32 -7.94
C ASP A 92 -3.29 -20.10 -7.11
N LEU A 93 -3.38 -18.90 -7.68
CA LEU A 93 -2.97 -17.64 -7.06
C LEU A 93 -4.17 -16.77 -6.63
N ILE A 94 -5.38 -17.32 -6.63
CA ILE A 94 -6.60 -16.57 -6.29
C ILE A 94 -7.11 -17.04 -4.94
N THR A 95 -7.28 -16.11 -3.99
CA THR A 95 -7.92 -16.45 -2.73
C THR A 95 -9.42 -16.67 -2.92
N LYS A 96 -9.92 -17.77 -2.32
CA LYS A 96 -11.35 -18.10 -2.35
C LYS A 96 -12.19 -17.12 -1.53
N TYR A 97 -11.64 -16.59 -0.44
CA TYR A 97 -12.42 -15.89 0.59
C TYR A 97 -12.59 -14.39 0.34
N TRP A 98 -11.65 -13.70 -0.33
CA TRP A 98 -11.63 -12.23 -0.33
C TRP A 98 -11.23 -11.57 -1.65
N GLY A 99 -10.81 -12.35 -2.66
CA GLY A 99 -10.42 -11.78 -3.95
C GLY A 99 -9.00 -11.18 -3.98
N SER A 100 -8.18 -11.41 -2.96
CA SER A 100 -6.73 -11.19 -3.04
C SER A 100 -6.14 -12.04 -4.18
N VAL A 101 -5.24 -11.44 -4.95
CA VAL A 101 -4.49 -12.09 -6.02
C VAL A 101 -3.03 -12.22 -5.59
N TRP A 102 -2.54 -13.43 -5.46
CA TRP A 102 -1.19 -13.72 -5.00
C TRP A 102 -0.18 -13.50 -6.11
N ILE A 103 1.03 -13.11 -5.72
CA ILE A 103 2.19 -13.09 -6.60
C ILE A 103 3.11 -14.25 -6.22
N PRO A 104 3.75 -14.93 -7.19
CA PRO A 104 4.57 -16.11 -6.90
C PRO A 104 5.75 -15.79 -5.97
N ASN A 105 6.35 -14.60 -6.12
CA ASN A 105 7.55 -14.23 -5.40
C ASN A 105 7.68 -12.70 -5.28
N VAL A 106 7.95 -12.22 -4.07
CA VAL A 106 8.18 -10.78 -3.81
C VAL A 106 9.49 -10.26 -4.39
N GLU A 107 10.49 -11.12 -4.62
CA GLU A 107 11.75 -10.76 -5.28
C GLU A 107 11.55 -10.56 -6.79
N GLU A 108 10.71 -11.37 -7.44
CA GLU A 108 10.32 -11.17 -8.85
C GLU A 108 9.64 -9.81 -9.03
N PHE A 109 8.82 -9.39 -8.06
CA PHE A 109 8.21 -8.06 -8.08
C PHE A 109 9.23 -6.92 -7.98
N LYS A 110 10.34 -7.09 -7.22
CA LYS A 110 11.43 -6.09 -7.19
C LYS A 110 12.11 -5.99 -8.55
N LEU A 111 12.46 -7.13 -9.15
CA LEU A 111 13.09 -7.17 -10.47
C LEU A 111 12.20 -6.55 -11.55
N LEU A 112 10.90 -6.85 -11.54
CA LEU A 112 9.94 -6.22 -12.44
C LEU A 112 9.86 -4.71 -12.21
N SER A 113 9.84 -4.26 -10.96
CA SER A 113 9.82 -2.83 -10.64
C SER A 113 11.06 -2.13 -11.21
N ASP A 114 12.24 -2.71 -11.05
CA ASP A 114 13.50 -2.18 -11.57
C ASP A 114 13.51 -2.17 -13.10
N GLU A 115 13.02 -3.22 -13.75
CA GLU A 115 12.92 -3.30 -15.21
C GLU A 115 12.02 -2.19 -15.77
N LEU A 116 10.84 -1.98 -15.18
CA LEU A 116 9.92 -0.92 -15.61
C LEU A 116 10.50 0.47 -15.38
N ILE A 117 11.21 0.68 -14.27
CA ILE A 117 11.93 1.94 -14.01
C ILE A 117 12.99 2.17 -15.09
N LEU A 118 13.80 1.16 -15.39
CA LEU A 118 14.88 1.25 -16.39
C LEU A 118 14.34 1.46 -17.80
N LYS A 119 13.16 0.92 -18.11
CA LYS A 119 12.47 1.14 -19.39
C LYS A 119 12.07 2.61 -19.58
N GLU A 120 11.74 3.31 -18.50
CA GLU A 120 11.34 4.72 -18.51
C GLU A 120 12.50 5.69 -18.16
N ARG A 121 13.76 5.21 -18.13
CA ARG A 121 14.93 5.95 -17.60
C ARG A 121 15.22 7.31 -18.26
N ASP A 122 14.73 7.53 -19.47
CA ASP A 122 14.88 8.82 -20.16
C ASP A 122 14.09 9.93 -19.46
N GLN A 123 13.04 9.55 -18.72
CA GLN A 123 12.14 10.45 -18.00
C GLN A 123 12.04 10.15 -16.50
N LEU A 124 12.39 8.95 -16.06
CA LEU A 124 12.32 8.53 -14.66
C LEU A 124 13.70 8.29 -14.07
N THR A 125 14.07 9.10 -13.08
CA THR A 125 15.22 8.86 -12.21
C THR A 125 14.74 8.37 -10.85
N VAL A 126 15.45 7.40 -10.27
CA VAL A 126 15.13 6.86 -8.94
C VAL A 126 16.35 7.01 -8.02
N LEU A 127 16.10 7.47 -6.79
CA LEU A 127 17.08 7.49 -5.72
C LEU A 127 16.58 6.62 -4.57
N TYR A 128 17.11 5.41 -4.50
CA TYR A 128 16.99 4.56 -3.31
C TYR A 128 17.85 5.09 -2.15
N HIS A 129 17.61 4.58 -0.94
CA HIS A 129 18.27 5.05 0.29
C HIS A 129 18.19 6.58 0.47
N SER A 130 17.08 7.17 0.03
CA SER A 130 16.82 8.61 0.08
C SER A 130 15.52 8.87 0.80
N MET A 131 15.64 9.35 2.03
CA MET A 131 14.51 9.65 2.90
C MET A 131 14.24 11.16 2.88
N ALA A 132 13.01 11.57 2.63
CA ALA A 132 12.61 12.95 2.87
C ALA A 132 12.62 13.21 4.38
N CYS A 133 13.15 14.36 4.80
CA CYS A 133 13.24 14.73 6.21
C CYS A 133 12.76 16.14 6.54
N ASP A 134 12.50 16.99 5.54
CA ASP A 134 11.90 18.32 5.73
C ASP A 134 11.29 18.85 4.41
N VAL A 135 10.47 19.90 4.49
CA VAL A 135 9.92 20.62 3.33
C VAL A 135 10.01 22.13 3.52
N GLU A 136 10.38 22.85 2.46
CA GLU A 136 10.27 24.30 2.43
C GLU A 136 8.97 24.71 1.74
N VAL A 137 8.10 25.44 2.44
CA VAL A 137 6.87 26.01 1.87
C VAL A 137 7.01 27.52 1.70
N ARG A 138 6.62 28.04 0.54
CA ARG A 138 6.55 29.48 0.24
C ARG A 138 5.23 29.76 -0.44
N GLU A 139 4.46 30.71 0.08
CA GLU A 139 3.21 31.18 -0.53
C GLU A 139 2.20 30.06 -0.85
N GLY A 140 2.07 29.06 0.04
CA GLY A 140 1.15 27.93 -0.16
C GLY A 140 1.62 26.94 -1.25
N ARG A 141 2.92 26.90 -1.54
CA ARG A 141 3.55 25.99 -2.50
C ARG A 141 4.81 25.37 -1.89
N ILE A 142 5.06 24.09 -2.14
CA ILE A 142 6.33 23.45 -1.80
C ILE A 142 7.42 23.99 -2.74
N ALA A 143 8.37 24.70 -2.16
CA ALA A 143 9.58 25.20 -2.80
C ALA A 143 10.73 24.20 -2.77
N ALA A 144 10.74 23.29 -1.79
CA ALA A 144 11.72 22.21 -1.67
C ALA A 144 11.19 21.01 -0.91
N VAL A 145 11.74 19.85 -1.22
CA VAL A 145 11.83 18.73 -0.28
C VAL A 145 13.31 18.50 0.05
N ILE A 146 13.62 18.37 1.33
CA ILE A 146 14.97 18.07 1.83
C ILE A 146 15.10 16.57 2.05
N LEU A 147 16.16 15.99 1.51
CA LEU A 147 16.45 14.56 1.60
C LEU A 147 17.68 14.33 2.47
N ALA A 148 17.66 13.25 3.24
CA ALA A 148 18.85 12.63 3.80
C ALA A 148 19.18 11.37 2.99
N ASN A 149 20.34 11.37 2.34
CA ASN A 149 20.82 10.24 1.55
C ASN A 149 22.36 10.12 1.56
N LYS A 150 22.93 9.27 0.70
CA LYS A 150 24.38 9.04 0.66
C LYS A 150 25.19 10.28 0.24
N ASP A 151 24.57 11.22 -0.48
CA ASP A 151 25.18 12.52 -0.81
C ASP A 151 25.09 13.53 0.36
N GLY A 152 24.59 13.10 1.52
CA GLY A 152 24.29 13.96 2.67
C GLY A 152 22.90 14.56 2.56
N LEU A 153 22.77 15.83 2.95
CA LEU A 153 21.55 16.58 2.72
C LEU A 153 21.48 17.05 1.27
N THR A 154 20.37 16.73 0.61
CA THR A 154 20.07 17.10 -0.78
C THR A 154 18.76 17.89 -0.85
N ARG A 155 18.74 18.96 -1.63
CA ARG A 155 17.56 19.79 -1.88
C ARG A 155 16.93 19.40 -3.21
N VAL A 156 15.63 19.10 -3.24
CA VAL A 156 14.90 18.87 -4.48
C VAL A 156 13.91 19.98 -4.74
N GLU A 157 14.05 20.64 -5.88
CA GLU A 157 13.11 21.61 -6.43
C GLU A 157 12.24 20.93 -7.48
N ALA A 158 10.96 20.79 -7.19
CA ALA A 158 10.01 20.18 -8.10
C ALA A 158 8.90 21.15 -8.47
N ARG A 159 8.41 21.04 -9.71
CA ARG A 159 7.24 21.79 -10.14
C ARG A 159 5.97 21.23 -9.52
N GLN A 160 5.82 19.91 -9.48
CA GLN A 160 4.76 19.20 -8.77
C GLN A 160 5.35 18.17 -7.81
N VAL A 161 4.72 17.98 -6.66
CA VAL A 161 5.12 16.99 -5.64
C VAL A 161 3.97 16.01 -5.42
N ILE A 162 4.30 14.73 -5.32
CA ILE A 162 3.36 13.66 -4.96
C ILE A 162 3.87 12.99 -3.70
N ASP A 163 3.12 13.12 -2.61
CA ASP A 163 3.37 12.43 -1.35
C ASP A 163 2.79 11.02 -1.42
N CYS A 164 3.69 10.04 -1.46
CA CYS A 164 3.41 8.60 -1.42
C CYS A 164 4.18 7.95 -0.25
N THR A 165 4.50 8.71 0.78
CA THR A 165 5.29 8.25 1.95
C THR A 165 4.54 7.20 2.76
N GLY A 166 3.23 7.11 2.57
CA GLY A 166 2.32 6.24 3.32
C GLY A 166 1.82 6.87 4.62
N ASP A 167 2.57 7.83 5.16
CA ASP A 167 2.27 8.56 6.40
C ASP A 167 1.88 10.03 6.16
N GLY A 168 1.90 10.48 4.90
CA GLY A 168 1.57 11.86 4.56
C GLY A 168 2.58 12.86 5.12
N ASP A 169 3.86 12.48 5.21
CA ASP A 169 4.91 13.27 5.83
C ASP A 169 5.13 14.61 5.13
N ILE A 170 5.19 14.61 3.80
CA ILE A 170 5.38 15.84 3.02
C ILE A 170 4.20 16.78 3.24
N ALA A 171 2.97 16.26 3.21
CA ALA A 171 1.78 17.06 3.45
C ALA A 171 1.73 17.62 4.87
N HIS A 172 2.06 16.79 5.87
CA HIS A 172 2.07 17.19 7.27
C HIS A 172 3.12 18.28 7.54
N TRP A 173 4.36 18.09 7.10
CA TRP A 173 5.42 19.09 7.25
C TRP A 173 5.12 20.37 6.46
N ALA A 174 4.36 20.27 5.36
CA ALA A 174 3.90 21.43 4.59
C ALA A 174 2.72 22.19 5.26
N GLY A 175 2.22 21.73 6.41
CA GLY A 175 1.15 22.36 7.17
C GLY A 175 -0.27 22.02 6.70
N CYS A 176 -0.43 20.99 5.86
CA CYS A 176 -1.73 20.48 5.48
C CYS A 176 -2.45 19.85 6.69
N PRO A 177 -3.77 20.06 6.84
CA PRO A 177 -4.54 19.38 7.89
C PRO A 177 -4.55 17.87 7.67
N THR A 178 -4.48 17.11 8.77
CA THR A 178 -4.51 15.65 8.77
C THR A 178 -5.58 15.11 9.73
N ILE A 179 -6.08 13.92 9.43
CA ILE A 179 -6.93 13.09 10.29
C ILE A 179 -6.21 11.79 10.62
N GLN A 180 -6.51 11.23 11.79
CA GLN A 180 -5.91 10.00 12.30
C GLN A 180 -6.97 9.20 13.05
N SER A 181 -6.90 7.87 12.95
CA SER A 181 -7.84 6.99 13.64
C SER A 181 -7.62 7.01 15.16
N THR A 182 -8.69 6.81 15.92
CA THR A 182 -8.62 6.66 17.38
C THR A 182 -9.49 5.47 17.80
N PRO A 183 -8.90 4.33 18.21
CA PRO A 183 -7.47 4.02 18.21
C PRO A 183 -6.91 3.78 16.80
N LEU A 184 -5.58 3.80 16.66
CA LEU A 184 -4.88 3.33 15.46
C LEU A 184 -4.99 1.81 15.29
N MET A 185 -4.98 1.34 14.04
CA MET A 185 -4.81 -0.08 13.75
C MET A 185 -3.38 -0.55 14.06
N PRO A 186 -3.21 -1.76 14.63
CA PRO A 186 -1.90 -2.28 15.00
C PRO A 186 -1.05 -2.63 13.77
N LEU A 187 0.26 -2.54 13.98
CA LEU A 187 1.28 -2.94 13.03
C LEU A 187 1.45 -4.46 13.05
N THR A 188 1.90 -5.05 11.94
CA THR A 188 2.19 -6.50 11.86
C THR A 188 3.58 -6.71 11.31
N MET A 189 4.40 -7.46 12.04
CA MET A 189 5.62 -8.08 11.55
C MET A 189 5.25 -9.35 10.79
N HIS A 190 5.49 -9.33 9.49
CA HIS A 190 5.27 -10.46 8.60
C HIS A 190 6.54 -11.28 8.48
N PHE A 191 6.39 -12.61 8.38
CA PHE A 191 7.54 -13.50 8.33
C PHE A 191 7.23 -14.81 7.61
N ARG A 192 8.29 -15.55 7.29
CA ARG A 192 8.24 -16.78 6.51
C ARG A 192 8.84 -17.95 7.30
N ILE A 193 8.24 -19.13 7.17
CA ILE A 193 8.68 -20.38 7.78
C ILE A 193 8.79 -21.43 6.67
N GLY A 194 9.92 -22.11 6.57
CA GLY A 194 10.16 -23.17 5.59
C GLY A 194 10.08 -24.57 6.21
N ASN A 195 9.95 -25.58 5.34
CA ASN A 195 9.90 -27.00 5.70
C ASN A 195 8.78 -27.34 6.69
N VAL A 196 7.58 -26.82 6.43
CA VAL A 196 6.35 -27.15 7.16
C VAL A 196 5.59 -28.24 6.40
N VAL A 197 5.26 -29.34 7.07
CA VAL A 197 4.46 -30.42 6.49
C VAL A 197 3.03 -30.32 7.04
N PRO A 198 2.09 -29.63 6.36
CA PRO A 198 0.76 -29.42 6.91
C PRO A 198 -0.01 -30.75 7.03
N VAL A 199 -0.66 -30.92 8.17
CA VAL A 199 -1.70 -31.92 8.40
C VAL A 199 -3.07 -31.23 8.49
N LYS A 200 -4.15 -32.02 8.50
CA LYS A 200 -5.52 -31.49 8.50
C LYS A 200 -5.77 -30.53 9.67
N GLU A 201 -5.20 -30.82 10.83
CA GLU A 201 -5.39 -30.07 12.08
C GLU A 201 -4.40 -28.90 12.24
N THR A 202 -3.44 -28.71 11.33
CA THR A 202 -2.33 -27.75 11.51
C THR A 202 -2.81 -26.33 11.84
N ARG A 203 -3.82 -25.82 11.14
CA ARG A 203 -4.33 -24.45 11.38
C ARG A 203 -4.99 -24.32 12.75
N ASP A 204 -5.77 -25.30 13.16
CA ASP A 204 -6.48 -25.27 14.44
C ASP A 204 -5.51 -25.45 15.61
N ALA A 205 -4.53 -26.36 15.48
CA ALA A 205 -3.45 -26.52 16.44
C ALA A 205 -2.62 -25.23 16.57
N ALA A 206 -2.23 -24.61 15.44
CA ALA A 206 -1.51 -23.35 15.44
C ALA A 206 -2.26 -22.23 16.17
N LYS A 207 -3.58 -22.11 15.95
CA LYS A 207 -4.41 -21.13 16.66
C LYS A 207 -4.49 -21.43 18.15
N LYS A 208 -4.75 -22.69 18.53
CA LYS A 208 -4.84 -23.10 19.94
C LYS A 208 -3.56 -22.77 20.70
N VAL A 209 -2.41 -23.08 20.11
CA VAL A 209 -1.09 -22.81 20.70
C VAL A 209 -0.86 -21.30 20.91
N LEU A 210 -1.30 -20.43 19.99
CA LEU A 210 -1.18 -18.97 20.20
C LEU A 210 -2.11 -18.46 21.31
N ILE A 211 -3.32 -19.02 21.43
CA ILE A 211 -4.24 -18.70 22.53
C ILE A 211 -3.59 -19.05 23.88
N GLU A 212 -3.05 -20.26 24.00
CA GLU A 212 -2.35 -20.72 25.21
C GLU A 212 -1.15 -19.81 25.53
N ALA A 213 -0.29 -19.50 24.54
CA ALA A 213 0.86 -18.62 24.72
C ALA A 213 0.47 -17.20 25.18
N HIS A 214 -0.65 -16.68 24.68
CA HIS A 214 -1.17 -15.37 25.10
C HIS A 214 -1.73 -15.39 26.53
N GLN A 215 -2.53 -16.42 26.88
CA GLN A 215 -3.08 -16.58 28.22
C GLN A 215 -1.99 -16.74 29.28
N GLU A 216 -0.88 -17.36 28.93
CA GLU A 216 0.28 -17.58 29.81
C GLU A 216 1.27 -16.40 29.79
N GLY A 217 0.96 -15.30 29.09
CA GLY A 217 1.75 -14.07 29.07
C GLY A 217 3.06 -14.15 28.27
N ARG A 218 3.27 -15.21 27.49
CA ARG A 218 4.47 -15.37 26.63
C ARG A 218 4.35 -14.61 25.32
N LEU A 219 3.14 -14.48 24.79
CA LEU A 219 2.83 -13.73 23.58
C LEU A 219 1.90 -12.55 23.94
N PRO A 220 2.21 -11.31 23.51
CA PRO A 220 1.29 -10.18 23.59
C PRO A 220 0.05 -10.37 22.69
N ASN A 221 -0.53 -9.28 22.19
CA ASN A 221 -1.64 -9.37 21.25
C ASN A 221 -1.22 -10.07 19.95
N PHE A 222 -2.13 -10.85 19.38
CA PHE A 222 -1.91 -11.53 18.10
C PHE A 222 -3.18 -11.58 17.24
N TYR A 223 -2.99 -11.85 15.96
CA TYR A 223 -4.03 -12.26 15.03
C TYR A 223 -3.78 -13.72 14.66
N GLY A 224 -4.79 -14.59 14.77
CA GLY A 224 -4.51 -16.02 14.84
C GLY A 224 -5.43 -16.95 14.07
N PRO A 225 -4.87 -17.92 13.30
CA PRO A 225 -3.43 -18.22 13.28
C PRO A 225 -2.65 -17.40 12.24
N GLY A 226 -3.30 -16.69 11.32
CA GLY A 226 -2.60 -15.88 10.31
C GLY A 226 -1.58 -16.66 9.46
N LEU A 227 -1.76 -17.97 9.36
CA LEU A 227 -0.86 -18.93 8.71
C LEU A 227 -1.34 -19.19 7.28
N ILE A 228 -0.49 -18.96 6.27
CA ILE A 228 -0.87 -19.07 4.86
C ILE A 228 0.26 -19.77 4.09
N PHE A 229 -0.05 -20.76 3.26
CA PHE A 229 0.93 -21.40 2.38
C PHE A 229 0.96 -20.68 1.03
N ALA A 230 1.81 -19.65 0.91
CA ALA A 230 1.75 -18.67 -0.19
C ALA A 230 2.84 -18.79 -1.26
N PHE A 231 4.00 -19.37 -0.93
CA PHE A 231 5.17 -19.38 -1.82
C PHE A 231 5.49 -20.77 -2.35
N ALA A 232 5.51 -21.77 -1.47
CA ALA A 232 5.72 -23.17 -1.82
C ALA A 232 4.80 -24.06 -0.99
N LYS A 233 4.72 -25.35 -1.35
CA LYS A 233 3.86 -26.32 -0.66
C LYS A 233 4.21 -26.50 0.81
N ASP A 234 5.47 -26.30 1.16
CA ASP A 234 6.06 -26.46 2.49
C ASP A 234 6.52 -25.13 3.11
N GLU A 235 6.08 -24.00 2.54
CA GLU A 235 6.48 -22.69 3.00
C GLU A 235 5.29 -21.83 3.41
N CYS A 236 5.34 -21.35 4.65
CA CYS A 236 4.31 -20.53 5.24
C CYS A 236 4.71 -19.06 5.26
N TYR A 237 3.84 -18.22 4.73
CA TYR A 237 3.73 -16.80 5.04
C TYR A 237 2.87 -16.61 6.29
N VAL A 238 3.33 -15.76 7.20
CA VAL A 238 2.66 -15.52 8.49
C VAL A 238 2.45 -14.03 8.70
N HIS A 239 1.21 -13.64 8.99
CA HIS A 239 0.82 -12.26 9.32
C HIS A 239 0.10 -12.18 10.68
N ALA A 240 0.65 -12.85 11.68
CA ALA A 240 -0.04 -13.12 12.95
C ALA A 240 0.33 -12.15 14.10
N THR A 241 1.40 -11.39 13.98
CA THR A 241 1.78 -10.43 15.03
C THR A 241 0.84 -9.22 15.03
N ARG A 242 0.65 -8.62 16.21
CA ARG A 242 -0.27 -7.49 16.40
C ARG A 242 0.30 -6.53 17.43
N VAL A 243 0.91 -5.46 16.93
CA VAL A 243 1.65 -4.50 17.76
C VAL A 243 0.96 -3.13 17.69
N PRO A 244 0.17 -2.73 18.69
CA PRO A 244 -0.35 -1.37 18.78
C PRO A 244 0.80 -0.37 18.87
N ALA A 245 0.86 0.58 17.94
CA ALA A 245 1.88 1.62 17.89
C ALA A 245 1.45 2.77 16.97
N ASP A 246 2.04 3.94 17.14
CA ASP A 246 2.00 5.04 16.18
C ASP A 246 3.30 5.07 15.38
N ALA A 247 3.23 4.74 14.08
CA ALA A 247 4.41 4.74 13.21
C ALA A 247 4.91 6.14 12.83
N THR A 248 4.23 7.20 13.27
CA THR A 248 4.63 8.59 13.09
C THR A 248 5.46 9.13 14.25
N ASP A 249 5.51 8.40 15.36
CA ASP A 249 6.46 8.63 16.45
C ASP A 249 7.68 7.72 16.28
N ALA A 250 8.87 8.31 16.12
CA ALA A 250 10.09 7.55 15.85
C ALA A 250 10.48 6.57 16.97
N ALA A 251 10.22 6.92 18.23
CA ALA A 251 10.55 6.08 19.38
C ALA A 251 9.56 4.91 19.50
N ASP A 252 8.27 5.17 19.31
CA ASP A 252 7.22 4.15 19.34
C ASP A 252 7.34 3.20 18.15
N PHE A 253 7.65 3.71 16.96
CA PHE A 253 7.91 2.88 15.78
C PHE A 253 9.11 1.95 16.00
N THR A 254 10.20 2.47 16.60
CA THR A 254 11.37 1.66 16.97
C THR A 254 11.02 0.57 17.99
N ARG A 255 10.24 0.91 19.03
CA ARG A 255 9.73 -0.07 19.99
C ARG A 255 8.89 -1.14 19.28
N ALA A 256 8.00 -0.73 18.38
CA ALA A 256 7.09 -1.64 17.67
C ALA A 256 7.86 -2.64 16.80
N GLU A 257 8.91 -2.18 16.12
CA GLU A 257 9.84 -3.01 15.34
C GLU A 257 10.54 -4.08 16.21
N ILE A 258 11.07 -3.67 17.37
CA ILE A 258 11.73 -4.59 18.32
C ILE A 258 10.73 -5.63 18.83
N GLN A 259 9.55 -5.19 19.23
CA GLN A 259 8.49 -6.06 19.72
C GLN A 259 7.99 -7.02 18.63
N GLY A 260 7.74 -6.53 17.42
CA GLY A 260 7.26 -7.32 16.30
C GLY A 260 8.20 -8.46 15.92
N ARG A 261 9.53 -8.23 15.92
CA ARG A 261 10.51 -9.30 15.71
C ARG A 261 10.47 -10.34 16.83
N LYS A 262 10.38 -9.90 18.10
CA LYS A 262 10.26 -10.79 19.26
C LYS A 262 8.99 -11.65 19.19
N ASP A 263 7.86 -11.04 18.83
CA ASP A 263 6.57 -11.73 18.73
C ASP A 263 6.55 -12.74 17.59
N ALA A 264 7.10 -12.36 16.42
CA ALA A 264 7.22 -13.27 15.28
C ALA A 264 8.08 -14.51 15.63
N TRP A 265 9.19 -14.30 16.33
CA TRP A 265 10.06 -15.39 16.79
C TRP A 265 9.36 -16.27 17.85
N THR A 266 8.58 -15.66 18.74
CA THR A 266 7.79 -16.37 19.75
C THR A 266 6.74 -17.27 19.08
N ILE A 267 5.97 -16.73 18.13
CA ILE A 267 4.98 -17.49 17.34
C ILE A 267 5.64 -18.70 16.67
N PHE A 268 6.79 -18.50 16.00
CA PHE A 268 7.51 -19.58 15.36
C PHE A 268 7.94 -20.67 16.35
N ASN A 269 8.52 -20.32 17.50
CA ASN A 269 8.98 -21.31 18.47
C ASN A 269 7.83 -22.09 19.11
N GLU A 270 6.72 -21.40 19.43
CA GLU A 270 5.51 -22.05 19.93
C GLU A 270 4.98 -23.06 18.90
N TRP A 271 4.94 -22.70 17.61
CA TRP A 271 4.52 -23.63 16.57
C TRP A 271 5.50 -24.78 16.34
N LYS A 272 6.81 -24.49 16.23
CA LYS A 272 7.86 -25.50 16.06
C LYS A 272 7.82 -26.59 17.13
N THR A 273 7.47 -26.24 18.36
CA THR A 273 7.49 -27.17 19.50
C THR A 273 6.16 -27.89 19.73
N LYS A 274 5.02 -27.31 19.32
CA LYS A 274 3.69 -27.79 19.71
C LYS A 274 2.75 -28.11 18.56
N VAL A 275 3.04 -27.67 17.34
CA VAL A 275 2.15 -27.86 16.17
C VAL A 275 2.65 -28.99 15.29
N PRO A 276 1.83 -30.04 15.05
CA PRO A 276 2.20 -31.12 14.15
C PRO A 276 2.57 -30.61 12.76
N GLY A 277 3.72 -31.09 12.25
CA GLY A 277 4.25 -30.70 10.95
C GLY A 277 5.26 -29.57 10.97
N PHE A 278 5.48 -28.92 12.12
CA PHE A 278 6.47 -27.84 12.28
C PHE A 278 7.79 -28.31 12.91
N GLU A 279 7.94 -29.58 13.27
CA GLU A 279 9.08 -30.10 14.05
C GLU A 279 10.41 -29.79 13.34
N ASN A 280 10.45 -30.04 12.03
CA ASN A 280 11.62 -29.82 11.18
C ASN A 280 11.62 -28.44 10.49
N SER A 281 10.66 -27.57 10.81
CA SER A 281 10.55 -26.25 10.19
C SER A 281 11.68 -25.32 10.63
N TYR A 282 11.96 -24.30 9.82
CA TYR A 282 12.93 -23.25 10.15
C TYR A 282 12.39 -21.86 9.81
N TYR A 283 12.80 -20.87 10.60
CA TYR A 283 12.46 -19.47 10.35
C TYR A 283 13.29 -18.96 9.18
N ILE A 284 12.64 -18.55 8.09
CA ILE A 284 13.34 -18.05 6.90
C ILE A 284 13.79 -16.62 7.16
N MET A 285 12.82 -15.71 7.32
CA MET A 285 13.07 -14.29 7.60
C MET A 285 11.78 -13.58 7.98
N SER A 286 11.89 -12.48 8.72
CA SER A 286 10.86 -11.43 8.75
C SER A 286 11.11 -10.42 7.63
N GLY A 287 10.10 -9.62 7.30
CA GLY A 287 10.32 -8.41 6.52
C GLY A 287 11.36 -7.49 7.19
N PRO A 288 12.16 -6.72 6.44
CA PRO A 288 13.08 -5.73 7.00
C PRO A 288 12.36 -4.59 7.76
N CYS A 289 11.07 -4.37 7.47
CA CYS A 289 10.23 -3.42 8.20
C CYS A 289 8.92 -4.08 8.67
N ILE A 290 8.40 -3.62 9.79
CA ILE A 290 7.06 -3.94 10.26
C ILE A 290 6.01 -3.25 9.36
N GLY A 291 4.91 -3.95 9.09
CA GLY A 291 3.82 -3.43 8.27
C GLY A 291 2.97 -2.41 9.00
N VAL A 292 2.89 -1.20 8.42
CA VAL A 292 2.05 -0.09 8.91
C VAL A 292 0.73 -0.05 8.15
N ARG A 293 -0.39 -0.06 8.89
CA ARG A 293 -1.75 -0.06 8.32
C ARG A 293 -2.47 1.26 8.43
N ASP A 294 -2.13 2.06 9.44
CA ASP A 294 -2.89 3.25 9.80
C ASP A 294 -1.99 4.25 10.52
N THR A 295 -2.06 5.50 10.09
CA THR A 295 -1.36 6.67 10.64
C THR A 295 -2.15 7.92 10.24
N ARG A 296 -1.45 9.00 9.84
CA ARG A 296 -2.04 10.22 9.33
C ARG A 296 -2.56 10.03 7.91
N ARG A 297 -3.70 10.63 7.63
CA ARG A 297 -4.25 10.87 6.29
C ARG A 297 -4.47 12.36 6.14
N ILE A 298 -4.33 12.90 4.93
CA ILE A 298 -4.67 14.30 4.70
C ILE A 298 -6.18 14.55 4.82
N VAL A 299 -6.56 15.79 5.10
CA VAL A 299 -7.90 16.29 4.78
C VAL A 299 -7.81 16.97 3.41
N GLY A 300 -8.38 16.32 2.41
CA GLY A 300 -8.41 16.80 1.04
C GLY A 300 -9.56 17.76 0.75
N LEU A 301 -9.75 18.10 -0.53
CA LEU A 301 -10.93 18.81 -1.03
C LEU A 301 -12.21 17.95 -0.97
N ASN A 302 -12.04 16.63 -0.89
CA ASN A 302 -13.08 15.70 -0.50
C ASN A 302 -12.50 14.67 0.49
N VAL A 303 -13.32 14.15 1.39
CA VAL A 303 -12.96 13.04 2.30
C VAL A 303 -13.83 11.85 1.92
N LEU A 304 -13.23 10.73 1.53
CA LEU A 304 -13.98 9.49 1.30
C LEU A 304 -14.55 8.98 2.62
N THR A 305 -15.87 8.81 2.71
CA THR A 305 -16.56 8.43 3.95
C THR A 305 -17.12 7.00 3.89
N LEU A 306 -17.45 6.42 5.05
CA LEU A 306 -18.18 5.15 5.09
C LEU A 306 -19.52 5.24 4.37
N ASP A 307 -20.20 6.38 4.46
CA ASP A 307 -21.48 6.61 3.78
C ASP A 307 -21.31 6.53 2.25
N ASP A 308 -20.20 7.05 1.72
CA ASP A 308 -19.89 6.94 0.28
C ASP A 308 -19.77 5.48 -0.18
N LEU A 309 -19.12 4.65 0.65
CA LEU A 309 -18.98 3.21 0.40
C LEU A 309 -20.34 2.50 0.47
N GLN A 310 -21.19 2.87 1.43
CA GLN A 310 -22.52 2.27 1.63
C GLN A 310 -23.51 2.66 0.52
N GLN A 311 -23.49 3.93 0.10
CA GLN A 311 -24.38 4.46 -0.94
C GLN A 311 -23.82 4.27 -2.34
N THR A 312 -22.59 3.76 -2.47
CA THR A 312 -21.87 3.66 -3.74
C THR A 312 -21.81 5.00 -4.49
N THR A 313 -21.53 6.08 -3.76
CA THR A 313 -21.51 7.45 -4.29
C THR A 313 -20.71 7.50 -5.59
N ARG A 314 -21.28 8.18 -6.59
CA ARG A 314 -20.66 8.39 -7.90
C ARG A 314 -20.06 9.78 -7.99
N HIS A 315 -18.93 9.89 -8.65
CA HIS A 315 -18.22 11.14 -8.86
C HIS A 315 -17.90 11.34 -10.33
N ASP A 316 -18.19 12.53 -10.86
CA ASP A 316 -17.83 12.90 -12.23
C ASP A 316 -16.31 12.91 -12.43
N ASP A 317 -15.59 13.32 -11.38
CA ASP A 317 -14.14 13.32 -11.23
C ASP A 317 -13.53 12.04 -10.61
N ALA A 318 -14.24 10.91 -10.66
CA ALA A 318 -13.71 9.63 -10.21
C ALA A 318 -12.44 9.22 -10.98
N ILE A 319 -11.39 8.83 -10.26
CA ILE A 319 -10.09 8.42 -10.85
C ILE A 319 -9.70 6.98 -10.54
N ALA A 320 -10.39 6.34 -9.58
CA ALA A 320 -10.18 4.96 -9.21
C ALA A 320 -11.49 4.38 -8.67
N THR A 321 -11.55 3.05 -8.61
CA THR A 321 -12.65 2.30 -7.99
C THR A 321 -12.11 1.49 -6.83
N GLY A 322 -12.79 1.53 -5.68
CA GLY A 322 -12.55 0.62 -4.57
C GLY A 322 -13.62 -0.46 -4.49
N CYS A 323 -13.27 -1.63 -3.95
CA CYS A 323 -14.22 -2.72 -3.69
C CYS A 323 -13.86 -3.56 -2.46
N TRP A 324 -12.82 -3.22 -1.72
CA TRP A 324 -12.34 -4.08 -0.64
C TRP A 324 -13.30 -4.05 0.55
N PHE A 325 -13.44 -5.16 1.28
CA PHE A 325 -14.18 -5.14 2.55
C PHE A 325 -13.53 -4.18 3.56
N LEU A 326 -14.24 -3.84 4.64
CA LEU A 326 -13.67 -3.02 5.70
C LEU A 326 -12.65 -3.83 6.51
N ASP A 327 -11.36 -3.69 6.19
CA ASP A 327 -10.25 -4.38 6.85
C ASP A 327 -9.78 -3.61 8.11
N ILE A 328 -10.67 -3.50 9.11
CA ILE A 328 -10.47 -2.69 10.33
C ILE A 328 -9.94 -3.55 11.48
N HIS A 329 -8.65 -3.41 11.81
CA HIS A 329 -7.98 -4.24 12.80
C HIS A 329 -8.00 -3.66 14.23
N PRO A 330 -8.64 -4.31 15.22
CA PRO A 330 -8.57 -3.90 16.64
C PRO A 330 -7.15 -4.01 17.21
N PRO A 331 -6.72 -3.16 18.15
CA PRO A 331 -5.41 -3.30 18.78
C PRO A 331 -5.26 -4.57 19.64
N GLU A 332 -6.36 -5.20 20.07
CA GLU A 332 -6.39 -6.41 20.89
C GLU A 332 -6.25 -7.72 20.09
N THR A 333 -6.01 -8.82 20.80
CA THR A 333 -6.03 -10.18 20.22
C THR A 333 -7.33 -10.45 19.47
N THR A 334 -7.21 -10.97 18.24
CA THR A 334 -8.35 -11.36 17.39
C THR A 334 -8.17 -12.76 16.83
N LEU A 335 -9.26 -13.55 16.84
CA LEU A 335 -9.29 -14.93 16.36
C LEU A 335 -10.20 -15.03 15.15
N ASP A 336 -9.67 -15.39 13.97
CA ASP A 336 -10.34 -15.75 12.69
C ASP A 336 -11.60 -14.98 12.20
N LYS A 337 -12.15 -14.05 12.97
CA LYS A 337 -13.32 -13.25 12.63
C LYS A 337 -12.85 -12.06 11.78
N PRO A 338 -13.66 -11.66 10.78
CA PRO A 338 -13.40 -10.42 10.05
C PRO A 338 -13.27 -9.29 11.05
N PHE A 339 -12.23 -8.50 10.84
CA PHE A 339 -11.80 -7.48 11.77
C PHE A 339 -12.93 -6.42 11.89
N THR A 340 -13.60 -6.48 13.05
CA THR A 340 -14.81 -5.73 13.48
C THR A 340 -16.06 -5.73 12.57
N GLY A 341 -16.79 -6.86 12.55
CA GLY A 341 -18.20 -6.83 12.96
C GLY A 341 -19.31 -6.58 11.94
N SER A 342 -19.10 -6.00 10.76
CA SER A 342 -20.23 -5.79 9.82
C SER A 342 -20.38 -6.87 8.75
N GLY A 343 -19.29 -7.54 8.36
CA GLY A 343 -19.28 -8.34 7.13
C GLY A 343 -19.63 -7.50 5.89
N PHE A 344 -19.52 -6.17 5.99
CA PHE A 344 -19.86 -5.25 4.92
C PHE A 344 -18.80 -5.37 3.83
N GLN A 345 -19.21 -5.99 2.73
CA GLN A 345 -18.51 -6.00 1.46
C GLN A 345 -19.06 -4.84 0.64
N PRO A 346 -18.32 -3.72 0.48
CA PRO A 346 -18.75 -2.64 -0.39
C PRO A 346 -18.96 -3.18 -1.80
N LYS A 347 -20.05 -2.73 -2.43
CA LYS A 347 -20.10 -2.75 -3.89
C LYS A 347 -19.03 -1.80 -4.42
N PRO A 348 -18.59 -1.97 -5.68
CA PRO A 348 -17.65 -1.04 -6.30
C PRO A 348 -18.11 0.41 -6.15
N TYR A 349 -17.22 1.26 -5.63
CA TYR A 349 -17.46 2.67 -5.33
C TYR A 349 -16.39 3.58 -5.95
N ASP A 350 -16.76 4.83 -6.27
CA ASP A 350 -15.84 5.79 -6.87
C ASP A 350 -14.90 6.39 -5.81
N ILE A 351 -13.66 6.63 -6.21
CA ILE A 351 -12.73 7.49 -5.48
C ILE A 351 -12.46 8.73 -6.32
N SER A 352 -12.95 9.88 -5.84
CA SER A 352 -12.83 11.19 -6.47
C SER A 352 -11.37 11.69 -6.47
N TYR A 353 -10.97 12.38 -7.54
CA TYR A 353 -9.67 13.07 -7.64
C TYR A 353 -9.42 14.03 -6.46
N ARG A 354 -10.47 14.69 -5.96
CA ARG A 354 -10.41 15.62 -4.83
C ARG A 354 -9.94 14.99 -3.51
N THR A 355 -9.95 13.65 -3.41
CA THR A 355 -9.37 12.93 -2.27
C THR A 355 -7.84 12.94 -2.25
N LEU A 356 -7.21 13.21 -3.40
CA LEU A 356 -5.75 13.32 -3.55
C LEU A 356 -5.24 14.75 -3.36
N VAL A 357 -6.13 15.76 -3.41
CA VAL A 357 -5.76 17.17 -3.37
C VAL A 357 -5.84 17.68 -1.92
N PRO A 358 -4.70 17.91 -1.23
CA PRO A 358 -4.71 18.45 0.12
C PRO A 358 -5.14 19.91 0.15
N GLN A 359 -5.63 20.36 1.30
CA GLN A 359 -5.86 21.78 1.52
C GLN A 359 -4.53 22.54 1.70
N LYS A 360 -4.55 23.85 1.40
CA LYS A 360 -3.46 24.84 1.60
C LYS A 360 -2.24 24.79 0.68
N VAL A 361 -1.92 23.65 0.06
CA VAL A 361 -0.71 23.49 -0.77
C VAL A 361 -1.09 23.17 -2.21
N SER A 362 -0.79 24.07 -3.14
CA SER A 362 -1.32 24.02 -4.52
C SER A 362 -0.62 23.02 -5.43
N ASN A 363 0.69 22.78 -5.24
CA ASN A 363 1.52 21.93 -6.09
C ASN A 363 1.76 20.52 -5.51
N LEU A 364 0.89 20.09 -4.59
CA LEU A 364 1.00 18.82 -3.88
C LEU A 364 -0.20 17.93 -4.19
N LEU A 365 0.05 16.64 -4.43
CA LEU A 365 -0.94 15.56 -4.30
C LEU A 365 -0.50 14.58 -3.24
N VAL A 366 -1.45 13.85 -2.66
CA VAL A 366 -1.19 12.75 -1.72
C VAL A 366 -1.93 11.51 -2.16
N ALA A 367 -1.21 10.39 -2.34
CA ALA A 367 -1.76 9.15 -2.86
C ALA A 367 -1.32 7.92 -2.05
N GLY A 368 -2.11 6.85 -2.13
CA GLY A 368 -1.91 5.63 -1.37
C GLY A 368 -2.60 5.67 -0.01
N ARG A 369 -1.99 5.03 1.01
CA ARG A 369 -2.60 4.88 2.34
C ARG A 369 -2.97 6.21 3.03
N CYS A 370 -2.23 7.28 2.73
CA CYS A 370 -2.38 8.61 3.33
C CYS A 370 -3.34 9.56 2.58
N HIS A 371 -4.05 9.10 1.54
CA HIS A 371 -5.07 9.91 0.86
C HIS A 371 -6.25 10.26 1.79
N SER A 372 -7.07 11.23 1.37
CA SER A 372 -8.17 11.76 2.17
C SER A 372 -9.35 10.79 2.29
N ALA A 373 -9.40 10.09 3.43
CA ALA A 373 -10.47 9.16 3.78
C ALA A 373 -10.71 9.11 5.29
N SER A 374 -11.97 8.94 5.69
CA SER A 374 -12.35 8.55 7.05
C SER A 374 -11.64 7.25 7.48
N SER A 375 -11.53 7.01 8.78
CA SER A 375 -10.86 5.84 9.34
C SER A 375 -11.44 4.52 8.79
N GLU A 376 -12.76 4.46 8.70
CA GLU A 376 -13.50 3.30 8.21
C GLU A 376 -13.33 3.12 6.70
N ALA A 377 -13.49 4.19 5.91
CA ALA A 377 -13.34 4.09 4.46
C ALA A 377 -11.90 3.75 4.07
N SER A 378 -10.91 4.28 4.80
CA SER A 378 -9.49 3.98 4.59
C SER A 378 -9.21 2.49 4.71
N ALA A 379 -9.90 1.76 5.60
CA ALA A 379 -9.75 0.32 5.74
C ALA A 379 -10.11 -0.46 4.46
N SER A 380 -10.93 0.11 3.57
CA SER A 380 -11.20 -0.43 2.25
C SER A 380 -10.25 0.12 1.17
N SER A 381 -10.03 1.44 1.13
CA SER A 381 -9.31 2.07 0.02
C SER A 381 -7.78 2.04 0.11
N ARG A 382 -7.19 1.72 1.28
CA ARG A 382 -5.73 1.71 1.49
C ARG A 382 -4.99 0.52 0.87
N VAL A 383 -5.72 -0.49 0.40
CA VAL A 383 -5.16 -1.76 -0.05
C VAL A 383 -4.32 -1.64 -1.32
N THR A 384 -3.46 -2.61 -1.59
CA THR A 384 -2.35 -2.50 -2.54
C THR A 384 -2.78 -2.08 -3.95
N ALA A 385 -3.79 -2.72 -4.55
CA ALA A 385 -4.20 -2.40 -5.92
C ALA A 385 -4.87 -1.02 -6.00
N THR A 386 -5.76 -0.70 -5.05
CA THR A 386 -6.39 0.63 -4.98
C THR A 386 -5.34 1.72 -4.76
N ALA A 387 -4.36 1.50 -3.86
CA ALA A 387 -3.26 2.44 -3.64
C ALA A 387 -2.41 2.67 -4.91
N MET A 388 -2.13 1.63 -5.70
CA MET A 388 -1.48 1.76 -7.00
C MET A 388 -2.32 2.61 -7.97
N ALA A 389 -3.63 2.37 -8.05
CA ALA A 389 -4.52 3.15 -8.91
C ALA A 389 -4.57 4.64 -8.53
N LEU A 390 -4.60 4.95 -7.23
CA LEU A 390 -4.49 6.33 -6.73
C LEU A 390 -3.15 6.96 -7.11
N GLY A 391 -2.06 6.19 -7.03
CA GLY A 391 -0.73 6.59 -7.48
C GLY A 391 -0.70 6.90 -8.98
N GLU A 392 -1.20 5.99 -9.81
CA GLU A 392 -1.30 6.17 -11.27
C GLU A 392 -2.08 7.44 -11.64
N ALA A 393 -3.18 7.71 -10.95
CA ALA A 393 -3.96 8.93 -11.10
C ALA A 393 -3.17 10.19 -10.72
N ALA A 394 -2.46 10.17 -9.59
CA ALA A 394 -1.63 11.29 -9.17
C ALA A 394 -0.49 11.58 -10.15
N GLY A 395 0.19 10.53 -10.65
CA GLY A 395 1.25 10.65 -11.65
C GLY A 395 0.75 11.26 -12.97
N THR A 396 -0.43 10.80 -13.43
CA THR A 396 -1.11 11.33 -14.61
C THR A 396 -1.43 12.80 -14.43
N ALA A 397 -2.06 13.16 -13.30
CA ALA A 397 -2.46 14.53 -12.99
C ALA A 397 -1.25 15.49 -12.93
N ALA A 398 -0.16 15.08 -12.28
CA ALA A 398 1.06 15.87 -12.20
C ALA A 398 1.67 16.15 -13.58
N ALA A 399 1.72 15.15 -14.47
CA ALA A 399 2.23 15.33 -15.82
C ALA A 399 1.31 16.21 -16.69
N LEU A 400 -0.01 16.08 -16.55
CA LEU A 400 -0.98 16.96 -17.22
C LEU A 400 -0.89 18.41 -16.73
N ALA A 401 -0.70 18.61 -15.42
CA ALA A 401 -0.50 19.93 -14.83
C ALA A 401 0.78 20.58 -15.35
N MET A 402 1.86 19.80 -15.49
CA MET A 402 3.11 20.23 -16.12
C MET A 402 2.92 20.68 -17.56
N LYS A 403 2.25 19.87 -18.39
CA LYS A 403 1.96 20.22 -19.78
C LYS A 403 1.09 21.48 -19.90
N SER A 404 0.16 21.66 -18.97
CA SER A 404 -0.77 22.80 -18.94
C SER A 404 -0.20 24.03 -18.24
N LYS A 405 0.98 23.93 -17.61
CA LYS A 405 1.62 24.99 -16.81
C LYS A 405 0.72 25.53 -15.70
N ILE A 406 0.00 24.64 -15.02
CA ILE A 406 -0.85 24.95 -13.88
C ILE A 406 -0.43 24.13 -12.66
N GLU A 407 -0.99 24.46 -11.50
CA GLU A 407 -0.78 23.68 -10.28
C GLU A 407 -1.70 22.47 -10.24
N VAL A 408 -1.18 21.35 -9.74
CA VAL A 408 -1.90 20.08 -9.74
C VAL A 408 -3.19 20.12 -8.89
N GLY A 409 -3.25 20.98 -7.86
CA GLY A 409 -4.46 21.21 -7.07
C GLY A 409 -5.58 21.96 -7.82
N THR A 410 -5.29 22.51 -9.00
CA THR A 410 -6.26 23.25 -9.84
C THR A 410 -6.69 22.49 -11.09
N ILE A 411 -6.16 21.29 -11.33
CA ILE A 411 -6.53 20.50 -12.49
C ILE A 411 -7.96 19.94 -12.35
N ASP A 412 -8.70 19.92 -13.45
CA ASP A 412 -10.01 19.28 -13.51
C ASP A 412 -9.84 17.76 -13.49
N GLY A 413 -10.35 17.10 -12.43
CA GLY A 413 -10.25 15.65 -12.27
C GLY A 413 -10.89 14.84 -13.41
N ARG A 414 -11.84 15.41 -14.15
CA ARG A 414 -12.41 14.77 -15.35
C ARG A 414 -11.38 14.59 -16.45
N LYS A 415 -10.46 15.54 -16.61
CA LYS A 415 -9.34 15.42 -17.57
C LYS A 415 -8.34 14.34 -17.13
N VAL A 416 -8.15 14.16 -15.83
CA VAL A 416 -7.32 13.07 -15.28
C VAL A 416 -7.98 11.73 -15.59
N ARG A 417 -9.29 11.60 -15.33
CA ARG A 417 -10.08 10.42 -15.68
C ARG A 417 -10.01 10.09 -17.17
N GLU A 418 -10.17 11.08 -18.03
CA GLU A 418 -10.05 10.92 -19.49
C GLU A 418 -8.67 10.38 -19.89
N ALA A 419 -7.59 10.97 -19.37
CA ALA A 419 -6.22 10.53 -19.66
C ALA A 419 -5.94 9.10 -19.14
N LEU A 420 -6.44 8.76 -17.95
CA LEU A 420 -6.33 7.41 -17.40
C LEU A 420 -7.01 6.37 -18.30
N SER A 421 -8.19 6.68 -18.83
CA SER A 421 -8.94 5.76 -19.69
C SER A 421 -8.18 5.37 -20.97
N GLN A 422 -7.32 6.27 -21.48
CA GLN A 422 -6.48 6.01 -22.66
C GLN A 422 -5.38 4.96 -22.37
N ARG A 423 -5.13 4.65 -21.11
CA ARG A 423 -4.14 3.66 -20.64
C ARG A 423 -4.79 2.51 -19.88
N ASN A 424 -6.08 2.29 -20.08
CA ASN A 424 -6.85 1.27 -19.36
C ASN A 424 -6.84 1.45 -17.82
N GLY A 425 -6.57 2.67 -17.34
CA GLY A 425 -6.76 3.07 -15.95
C GLY A 425 -8.06 3.85 -15.76
N GLY A 426 -8.29 4.33 -14.53
CA GLY A 426 -9.47 5.12 -14.19
C GLY A 426 -10.49 4.33 -13.36
N PRO A 427 -11.70 4.87 -13.16
CA PRO A 427 -12.76 4.16 -12.47
C PRO A 427 -13.40 3.12 -13.39
N PHE A 428 -13.65 1.93 -12.87
CA PHE A 428 -14.41 0.85 -13.51
C PHE A 428 -15.61 0.46 -12.64
N THR A 429 -16.36 1.45 -12.18
CA THR A 429 -17.38 1.22 -11.15
C THR A 429 -18.67 0.61 -11.71
N ASP A 430 -19.06 0.97 -12.94
CA ASP A 430 -20.29 0.52 -13.60
C ASP A 430 -20.09 -0.60 -14.64
N ALA A 431 -18.87 -1.15 -14.74
CA ALA A 431 -18.47 -2.07 -15.82
C ALA A 431 -19.11 -3.45 -15.73
#